data_AF-A0A3N9XSD7-F1
#
_entry.id   AF-A0A3N9XSD7-F1
#
_cell.length_a   1.000
_cell.length_b   1.000
_cell.length_c   1.000
_cell.angle_alpha   90.00
_cell.angle_beta   90.00
_cell.angle_gamma   90.00
#
_symmetry.space_group_name_H-M   'P 1'
#
loop_
_entity.id
_entity.type
_entity.pdbx_description
1 polymer ?
#
loop_
_entity_poly.entity_id
_entity_poly.type
_entity_poly.pdbx_seq_one_letter_code
_entity_poly.pdbx_strand_id
1 'polypeptide(L)'
;MTARPRPHLPMRPAWLCRNCAAPWPCGPAQLDLIVEFYGHSIALAFYLASSMQDAVDDMYALGGRPDPAVLHTRFLGWLSLARRSRRADPD
;
A
#
# COMPACT_ATOMS: atom_id res chain seq x y z
N MET A 1 -16.38 -20.45 -15.01
CA MET A 1 -16.40 -19.78 -13.68
C MET A 1 -15.08 -19.06 -13.51
N THR A 2 -15.02 -17.75 -13.76
CA THR A 2 -13.84 -16.95 -13.43
C THR A 2 -13.78 -16.80 -11.92
N ALA A 3 -12.75 -17.39 -11.29
CA ALA A 3 -12.53 -17.21 -9.86
C ALA A 3 -12.32 -15.71 -9.58
N ARG A 4 -13.03 -15.17 -8.57
CA ARG A 4 -12.78 -13.80 -8.11
C ARG A 4 -11.31 -13.71 -7.67
N PRO A 5 -10.53 -12.73 -8.13
CA PRO A 5 -9.16 -12.55 -7.69
C PRO A 5 -9.14 -12.43 -6.16
N ARG A 6 -8.25 -13.19 -5.51
CA ARG A 6 -8.07 -13.11 -4.06
C ARG A 6 -7.48 -11.73 -3.73
N PRO A 7 -8.06 -10.99 -2.77
CA PRO A 7 -7.60 -9.63 -2.48
C PRO A 7 -6.17 -9.64 -1.91
N HIS A 8 -5.35 -8.70 -2.34
CA HIS A 8 -3.97 -8.56 -1.88
C HIS A 8 -3.90 -7.74 -0.58
N LEU A 9 -4.33 -8.36 0.54
CA LEU A 9 -4.39 -7.73 1.86
C LEU A 9 -3.07 -7.85 2.65
N PRO A 10 -2.80 -6.93 3.60
CA PRO A 10 -1.63 -7.01 4.48
C PRO A 10 -1.74 -8.16 5.50
N MET A 11 -0.60 -8.79 5.79
CA MET A 11 -0.40 -9.77 6.86
C MET A 11 0.45 -9.17 7.96
N ARG A 12 -0.17 -8.68 9.03
CA ARG A 12 0.53 -8.24 10.24
C ARG A 12 1.00 -9.44 11.08
N PRO A 13 2.15 -9.35 11.79
CA PRO A 13 3.06 -8.21 11.86
C PRO A 13 4.16 -8.22 10.79
N ALA A 14 4.18 -9.19 9.88
CA ALA A 14 5.24 -9.30 8.86
C ALA A 14 5.12 -8.26 7.73
N TRP A 15 3.95 -7.64 7.58
CA TRP A 15 3.58 -6.73 6.50
C TRP A 15 3.80 -7.32 5.11
N LEU A 16 3.66 -8.63 4.95
CA LEU A 16 3.67 -9.28 3.64
C LEU A 16 2.24 -9.35 3.07
N CYS A 17 2.11 -9.52 1.76
CA CYS A 17 0.83 -9.75 1.14
C CYS A 17 0.34 -11.18 1.43
N ARG A 18 -0.91 -11.32 1.89
CA ARG A 18 -1.53 -12.64 2.13
C ARG A 18 -1.64 -13.52 0.89
N ASN A 19 -1.69 -12.91 -0.30
CA ASN A 19 -1.90 -13.64 -1.55
C ASN A 19 -0.59 -14.04 -2.23
N CYS A 20 0.39 -13.13 -2.32
CA CYS A 20 1.62 -13.37 -3.07
C CYS A 20 2.91 -13.34 -2.22
N ALA A 21 2.81 -13.16 -0.91
CA ALA A 21 3.94 -13.07 0.03
C ALA A 21 4.96 -11.94 -0.23
N ALA A 22 4.78 -11.13 -1.27
CA ALA A 22 5.59 -9.93 -1.51
C ALA A 22 5.36 -8.87 -0.42
N PRO A 23 6.29 -7.91 -0.24
CA PRO A 23 6.09 -6.79 0.67
C PRO A 23 4.80 -6.03 0.33
N TRP A 24 3.86 -5.93 1.29
CA TRP A 24 2.63 -5.15 1.11
C TRP A 24 2.90 -3.64 1.33
N PRO A 25 2.41 -2.70 0.49
CA PRO A 25 1.57 -2.92 -0.67
C PRO A 25 2.36 -3.47 -1.87
N CYS A 26 2.02 -4.68 -2.31
CA CYS A 26 2.58 -5.26 -3.53
C CYS A 26 1.89 -4.65 -4.75
N GLY A 27 2.46 -4.79 -5.96
CA GLY A 27 1.89 -4.20 -7.19
C GLY A 27 0.37 -4.38 -7.37
N PRO A 28 -0.17 -5.61 -7.24
CA PRO A 28 -1.62 -5.81 -7.29
C PRO A 28 -2.41 -5.10 -6.18
N ALA A 29 -1.90 -5.06 -4.94
CA ALA A 29 -2.53 -4.30 -3.86
C ALA A 29 -2.55 -2.80 -4.16
N GLN A 30 -1.49 -2.26 -4.77
CA GLN A 30 -1.45 -0.85 -5.17
C GLN A 30 -2.55 -0.55 -6.20
N LEU A 31 -2.74 -1.43 -7.19
CA LEU A 31 -3.81 -1.30 -8.18
C LEU A 31 -5.20 -1.41 -7.53
N ASP A 32 -5.41 -2.42 -6.69
CA ASP A 32 -6.67 -2.62 -5.95
C ASP A 32 -7.03 -1.37 -5.14
N LEU A 33 -6.05 -0.80 -4.42
CA LEU A 33 -6.22 0.43 -3.62
C LEU A 33 -6.49 1.67 -4.49
N ILE A 34 -5.89 1.79 -5.67
CA ILE A 34 -6.17 2.90 -6.60
C ILE A 34 -7.63 2.87 -7.06
N VAL A 35 -8.14 1.67 -7.35
CA VAL A 35 -9.52 1.42 -7.78
C VAL A 35 -10.49 1.67 -6.62
N GLU A 36 -10.21 1.11 -5.43
CA GLU A 36 -11.05 1.27 -4.24
C GLU A 36 -11.18 2.73 -3.82
N PHE A 37 -10.10 3.49 -3.87
CA PHE A 37 -10.07 4.92 -3.52
C PHE A 37 -10.21 5.84 -4.74
N TYR A 38 -10.87 5.39 -5.81
CA TYR A 38 -11.07 6.23 -6.98
C TYR A 38 -11.81 7.54 -6.61
N GLY A 39 -11.29 8.69 -7.05
CA GLY A 39 -11.79 10.03 -6.67
C GLY A 39 -11.32 10.53 -5.29
N HIS A 40 -10.72 9.68 -4.45
CA HIS A 40 -10.44 9.97 -3.03
C HIS A 40 -8.95 9.86 -2.70
N SER A 41 -8.10 10.54 -3.47
CA SER A 41 -6.63 10.42 -3.37
C SER A 41 -6.04 10.79 -2.00
N ILE A 42 -6.64 11.74 -1.29
CA ILE A 42 -6.24 12.13 0.06
C ILE A 42 -6.54 10.99 1.05
N ALA A 43 -7.72 10.37 0.95
CA ALA A 43 -8.08 9.24 1.80
C ALA A 43 -7.14 8.04 1.59
N LEU A 44 -6.75 7.76 0.34
CA LEU A 44 -5.74 6.74 0.03
C LEU A 44 -4.39 7.05 0.70
N ALA A 45 -3.93 8.30 0.61
CA ALA A 45 -2.67 8.71 1.23
C ALA A 45 -2.71 8.57 2.75
N PHE A 46 -3.80 8.97 3.40
CA PHE A 46 -3.99 8.79 4.84
C PHE A 46 -4.02 7.33 5.25
N TYR A 47 -4.76 6.49 4.53
CA TYR A 47 -4.82 5.05 4.78
C TYR A 47 -3.42 4.40 4.72
N LEU A 48 -2.63 4.73 3.70
CA LEU A 48 -1.27 4.21 3.55
C LEU A 48 -0.29 4.77 4.57
N ALA A 49 -0.42 6.04 4.96
CA ALA A 49 0.41 6.63 6.01
C ALA A 49 0.13 5.99 7.38
N SER A 50 -1.14 5.75 7.72
CA SER A 50 -1.52 5.00 8.93
C SER A 50 -0.96 3.58 8.89
N SER A 51 -1.10 2.90 7.74
CA SER A 51 -0.58 1.54 7.57
C SER A 51 0.95 1.49 7.68
N MET A 52 1.65 2.52 7.20
CA MET A 52 3.10 2.63 7.34
C MET A 52 3.50 2.77 8.81
N GLN A 53 2.79 3.58 9.59
CA GLN A 53 3.05 3.74 11.02
C GLN A 53 2.81 2.43 11.77
N ASP A 54 1.70 1.75 11.51
CA ASP A 54 1.45 0.43 12.10
C ASP A 54 2.57 -0.58 11.75
N ALA A 55 3.15 -0.48 10.55
CA ALA A 55 4.27 -1.31 10.12
C ALA A 55 5.58 -0.99 10.84
N VAL A 56 5.84 0.30 11.09
CA VAL A 56 6.97 0.74 11.92
C VAL A 56 6.83 0.13 13.32
N ASP A 57 5.66 0.27 13.93
CA ASP A 57 5.39 -0.19 15.29
C ASP A 57 5.51 -1.72 15.41
N ASP A 58 4.92 -2.45 14.46
CA ASP A 58 5.03 -3.92 14.41
C ASP A 58 6.49 -4.39 14.25
N MET A 59 7.28 -3.73 13.40
CA MET A 59 8.69 -4.11 13.21
C MET A 59 9.53 -3.83 14.44
N TYR A 60 9.28 -2.72 15.14
CA TYR A 60 9.94 -2.45 16.42
C TYR A 60 9.54 -3.47 17.50
N ALA A 61 8.26 -3.86 17.55
CA ALA A 61 7.78 -4.87 18.49
C ALA A 61 8.43 -6.25 18.28
N LEU A 62 8.82 -6.57 17.03
CA LEU A 62 9.58 -7.78 16.68
C LEU A 62 11.11 -7.63 16.89
N GLY A 63 11.58 -6.53 17.48
CA GLY A 63 13.00 -6.27 17.71
C GLY A 63 13.75 -5.73 16.48
N GLY A 64 13.06 -5.50 15.38
CA GLY A 64 13.61 -4.89 14.17
C GLY A 64 14.00 -3.43 14.36
N ARG A 65 14.71 -2.90 13.36
CA ARG A 65 15.05 -1.47 13.22
C ARG A 65 14.71 -1.05 11.80
N PRO A 66 13.44 -0.70 11.52
CA PRO A 66 13.04 -0.34 10.17
C PRO A 66 13.72 0.96 9.72
N ASP A 67 14.18 1.00 8.47
CA ASP A 67 14.60 2.25 7.84
C ASP A 67 13.35 3.06 7.43
N PRO A 68 13.12 4.26 8.00
CA PRO A 68 11.98 5.09 7.66
C PRO A 68 11.91 5.45 6.16
N ALA A 69 13.05 5.63 5.49
CA ALA A 69 13.09 5.99 4.08
C ALA A 69 12.63 4.84 3.18
N VAL A 70 12.98 3.60 3.55
CA VAL A 70 12.53 2.39 2.84
C VAL A 70 11.02 2.21 3.01
N LEU A 71 10.50 2.38 4.22
CA LEU A 71 9.05 2.28 4.47
C LEU A 71 8.27 3.39 3.77
N HIS A 72 8.76 4.63 3.82
CA HIS A 72 8.14 5.74 3.10
C HIS A 72 8.08 5.47 1.59
N THR A 73 9.20 5.04 0.99
CA THR A 73 9.25 4.70 -0.44
C THR A 73 8.26 3.59 -0.80
N ARG A 74 8.17 2.55 0.04
CA ARG A 74 7.28 1.41 -0.17
C ARG A 74 5.80 1.76 -0.07
N PHE A 75 5.40 2.49 0.97
CA PHE A 75 3.98 2.79 1.22
C PHE A 75 3.49 4.00 0.42
N LEU A 76 4.30 5.04 0.28
CA LEU A 76 3.87 6.34 -0.26
C LEU A 76 4.57 6.74 -1.56
N GLY A 77 5.74 6.16 -1.87
CA GLY A 77 6.57 6.57 -3.01
C GLY A 77 5.89 6.48 -4.38
N TRP A 78 4.93 5.58 -4.53
CA TRP A 78 4.18 5.38 -5.77
C TRP A 78 2.92 6.27 -5.89
N LEU A 79 2.46 6.92 -4.83
CA LEU A 79 1.28 7.81 -4.87
C LEU A 79 1.52 9.07 -5.72
N SER A 80 2.78 9.50 -5.84
CA SER A 80 3.17 10.63 -6.69
C SER A 80 2.99 10.31 -8.18
N LEU A 81 3.19 9.05 -8.58
CA LEU A 81 2.89 8.57 -9.94
C LEU A 81 1.38 8.51 -10.19
N ALA A 82 0.62 7.99 -9.22
CA ALA A 82 -0.85 7.91 -9.33
C ALA A 82 -1.52 9.29 -9.41
N ARG A 83 -1.02 10.29 -8.68
CA ARG A 83 -1.51 11.68 -8.79
C ARG A 83 -1.28 12.29 -10.16
N ARG A 84 -0.13 12.03 -10.79
CA ARG A 84 0.12 12.49 -12.18
C ARG A 84 -0.85 11.85 -13.17
N SER A 85 -1.10 10.55 -13.04
CA SER A 85 -2.04 9.84 -13.92
C SER A 85 -3.46 10.40 -13.84
N ARG A 86 -3.96 10.74 -12.64
CA ARG A 86 -5.30 11.33 -12.48
C ARG A 86 -5.41 12.76 -13.01
N ARG A 87 -4.32 13.54 -12.99
CA ARG A 87 -4.31 14.88 -13.61
C ARG A 87 -4.28 14.84 -15.13
N ALA A 88 -3.92 13.70 -15.71
CA ALA A 88 -3.76 13.53 -17.15
C ALA A 88 -5.04 13.03 -17.85
N ASP A 89 -6.19 13.12 -17.19
CA ASP A 89 -7.50 12.86 -17.79
C ASP A 89 -8.14 14.21 -18.14
N PRO A 90 -8.11 14.64 -19.42
CA PRO A 90 -8.96 15.72 -19.89
C PRO A 90 -10.34 15.17 -20.27
N ASP A 91 -11.40 15.89 -19.89
CA ASP A 91 -12.77 15.72 -20.43
C ASP A 91 -12.77 15.72 -21.98
#